data_AF-A0A448ZLP8-F1
#
_entry.id   AF-A0A448ZLP8-F1
#
_cell.length_a   1.000
_cell.length_b   1.000
_cell.length_c   1.000
_cell.angle_alpha   90.00
_cell.angle_beta   90.00
_cell.angle_gamma   90.00
#
_symmetry.space_group_name_H-M   'P 1'
#
loop_
_entity.id
_entity.type
_entity.pdbx_description
1 polymer ?
#
loop_
_entity_poly.entity_id
_entity_poly.type
_entity_poly.pdbx_seq_one_letter_code
_entity_poly.pdbx_strand_id
1 'polypeptide(L)'
;MDYQNSNRSDQEKSKKKKRDKKKKKRTKKDGEWPNGQEANLRDPARGVAGAATPVPLEASAQKPAPELQPPGSHPFPVDDSDHCETPLQAYKDLEAVLDRLLWIDDGSNQRKKKRPRSELTIYDPYYCDGGVKTKLASMGFTNVINRNRDFYRDIESGEIPDYDVLVTNPPYSGMHMERILDFCRQQSECQPNKKKKKCFFLLLPHFVYTKDYYQRALSSNLIENSKTNPFFYFLVPEIRYAYIPPAWVAERSGASKALVKGKETTAPFPSFWYCHGPSTSIQQQQIHHHDEAWLRETFGPSGSFRSKHGPSRLRYARVAEDIPRDFKGEFDATKKRPNPRARKRQRQKQYQQARSLPSPAAKAQQQPKKKKKRRY
;
A
#
# COMPACT_ATOMS: atom_id res chain seq x y z
N MET A 1 46.83 35.14 28.93
CA MET A 1 45.73 34.17 29.08
C MET A 1 44.40 34.92 28.89
N ASP A 2 43.96 35.23 27.65
CA ASP A 2 42.66 35.91 27.45
C ASP A 2 42.13 35.79 26.01
N TYR A 3 41.98 34.57 25.48
CA TYR A 3 41.41 34.37 24.14
C TYR A 3 40.35 33.26 24.04
N GLN A 4 39.91 32.69 25.18
CA GLN A 4 38.94 31.58 25.19
C GLN A 4 37.52 31.95 25.65
N ASN A 5 37.25 33.19 26.07
CA ASN A 5 35.94 33.57 26.64
C ASN A 5 34.92 34.20 25.68
N SER A 6 35.29 34.59 24.45
CA SER A 6 34.34 35.26 23.54
C SER A 6 33.41 34.30 22.77
N ASN A 7 33.84 33.07 22.50
CA ASN A 7 33.07 32.12 21.67
C ASN A 7 31.92 31.39 22.39
N ARG A 8 31.87 31.45 23.72
CA ARG A 8 30.83 30.76 24.51
C ARG A 8 29.52 31.55 24.55
N SER A 9 29.58 32.89 24.51
CA SER A 9 28.41 33.77 24.60
C SER A 9 27.51 33.73 23.33
N ASP A 10 28.12 33.54 22.16
CA ASP A 10 27.38 33.55 20.89
C ASP A 10 26.65 32.23 20.61
N GLN A 11 27.16 31.11 21.12
CA GLN A 11 26.49 29.81 21.02
C GLN A 11 25.23 29.73 21.91
N GLU A 12 25.23 30.39 23.08
CA GLU A 12 24.05 30.44 23.96
C GLU A 12 22.94 31.35 23.43
N LYS A 13 23.30 32.52 22.85
CA LYS A 13 22.34 33.42 22.22
C LYS A 13 21.62 32.77 21.02
N SER A 14 22.33 31.94 20.25
CA SER A 14 21.77 31.19 19.11
C SER A 14 20.80 30.07 19.55
N LYS A 15 21.07 29.40 20.67
CA LYS A 15 20.19 28.35 21.22
C LYS A 15 18.91 28.93 21.83
N LYS A 16 18.98 30.11 22.47
CA LYS A 16 17.80 30.80 23.04
C LYS A 16 16.81 31.26 21.95
N LYS A 17 17.32 31.89 20.87
CA LYS A 17 16.50 32.30 19.70
C LYS A 17 15.77 31.14 19.01
N LYS A 18 16.35 29.92 19.00
CA LYS A 18 15.69 28.72 18.43
C LYS A 18 14.61 28.14 19.34
N ARG A 19 14.74 28.23 20.67
CA ARG A 19 13.70 27.79 21.62
C ARG A 19 12.47 28.70 21.56
N ASP A 20 12.66 30.01 21.46
CA ASP A 20 11.54 30.97 21.42
C ASP A 20 10.74 30.88 20.12
N LYS A 21 11.40 30.62 18.98
CA LYS A 21 10.72 30.35 17.70
C LYS A 21 9.90 29.05 17.70
N LYS A 22 10.30 28.03 18.50
CA LYS A 22 9.58 26.76 18.63
C LYS A 22 8.36 26.88 19.56
N LYS A 23 8.43 27.78 20.57
CA LYS A 23 7.30 28.07 21.47
C LYS A 23 6.19 28.87 20.77
N LYS A 24 6.56 29.89 19.97
CA LYS A 24 5.62 30.72 19.19
C LYS A 24 4.89 29.97 18.05
N LYS A 25 5.39 28.79 17.66
CA LYS A 25 4.78 27.93 16.62
C LYS A 25 3.82 26.88 17.19
N ARG A 26 3.89 26.60 18.51
CA ARG A 26 2.95 25.70 19.20
C ARG A 26 1.67 26.43 19.63
N THR A 27 1.78 27.70 20.04
CA THR A 27 0.61 28.52 20.44
C THR A 27 -0.25 29.03 19.28
N LYS A 28 -0.01 28.58 18.04
CA LYS A 28 -0.77 29.00 16.85
C LYS A 28 -1.50 27.84 16.14
N LYS A 29 -1.48 26.64 16.73
CA LYS A 29 -2.06 25.43 16.14
C LYS A 29 -3.17 24.78 16.98
N ASP A 30 -3.52 25.39 18.11
CA ASP A 30 -4.67 25.01 18.91
C ASP A 30 -5.77 26.05 18.61
N GLY A 31 -6.34 25.93 17.42
CA GLY A 31 -7.60 26.56 17.06
C GLY A 31 -8.71 25.60 17.45
N GLU A 32 -9.38 25.92 18.55
CA GLU A 32 -10.62 25.32 19.01
C GLU A 32 -11.63 25.20 17.86
N TRP A 33 -12.24 24.03 17.71
CA TRP A 33 -13.53 23.88 17.03
C TRP A 33 -14.54 23.35 18.06
N PRO A 34 -15.78 23.85 18.05
CA PRO A 34 -16.65 23.85 19.21
C PRO A 34 -17.31 22.50 19.46
N ASN A 35 -17.42 22.20 20.76
CA ASN A 35 -18.15 21.09 21.33
C ASN A 35 -19.67 21.34 21.24
N GLY A 36 -20.43 20.28 20.94
CA GLY A 36 -21.76 20.00 21.50
C GLY A 36 -22.91 20.96 21.20
N GLN A 37 -23.87 20.49 20.39
CA GLN A 37 -25.29 20.78 20.65
C GLN A 37 -26.07 19.47 20.62
N GLU A 38 -26.36 18.95 21.81
CA GLU A 38 -27.53 18.14 22.10
C GLU A 38 -28.79 19.01 21.98
N ALA A 39 -29.86 18.46 21.39
CA ALA A 39 -31.20 18.94 21.67
C ALA A 39 -32.25 17.83 21.42
N ASN A 40 -32.81 17.37 22.55
CA ASN A 40 -34.23 17.15 22.80
C ASN A 40 -34.99 16.03 22.07
N LEU A 41 -35.16 14.96 22.85
CA LEU A 41 -36.42 14.24 23.11
C LEU A 41 -37.68 15.13 22.96
N ARG A 42 -38.67 14.61 22.22
CA ARG A 42 -40.11 14.73 22.51
C ARG A 42 -40.90 13.70 21.71
N ASP A 43 -41.49 12.75 22.45
CA ASP A 43 -42.68 11.96 22.08
C ASP A 43 -43.89 12.89 21.84
N PRO A 44 -44.90 12.46 21.05
CA PRO A 44 -46.02 11.74 21.64
C PRO A 44 -46.56 10.56 20.82
N ALA A 45 -47.07 9.57 21.56
CA ALA A 45 -47.80 8.39 21.09
C ALA A 45 -49.26 8.67 20.67
N ARG A 46 -49.77 7.84 19.75
CA ARG A 46 -51.15 7.32 19.49
C ARG A 46 -51.21 6.94 18.00
N GLY A 47 -51.40 5.71 17.52
CA GLY A 47 -52.17 4.55 17.99
C GLY A 47 -53.46 4.45 17.17
N VAL A 48 -53.59 3.51 16.21
CA VAL A 48 -54.83 2.80 15.79
C VAL A 48 -54.44 1.54 14.99
N ALA A 49 -55.20 0.47 15.21
CA ALA A 49 -55.07 -0.90 14.74
C ALA A 49 -55.53 -1.18 13.30
N GLY A 50 -55.02 -2.30 12.74
CA GLY A 50 -55.82 -3.35 12.09
C GLY A 50 -56.20 -3.19 10.62
N ALA A 51 -55.62 -4.00 9.74
CA ALA A 51 -56.34 -4.84 8.77
C ALA A 51 -55.38 -5.78 8.04
N ALA A 52 -55.79 -7.04 7.90
CA ALA A 52 -55.08 -8.09 7.20
C ALA A 52 -55.52 -8.19 5.73
N THR A 53 -54.60 -8.78 4.93
CA THR A 53 -54.72 -9.44 3.60
C THR A 53 -54.82 -8.56 2.34
N PRO A 54 -54.44 -9.06 1.14
CA PRO A 54 -53.83 -10.36 0.77
C PRO A 54 -52.48 -10.26 0.01
N VAL A 55 -51.82 -11.41 -0.12
CA VAL A 55 -50.60 -11.66 -0.90
C VAL A 55 -50.92 -11.64 -2.41
N PRO A 56 -50.19 -10.87 -3.24
CA PRO A 56 -50.14 -11.11 -4.69
C PRO A 56 -48.97 -12.02 -5.05
N LEU A 57 -49.29 -13.09 -5.79
CA LEU A 57 -48.34 -13.91 -6.53
C LEU A 57 -47.57 -13.08 -7.56
N GLU A 58 -46.28 -13.41 -7.68
CA GLU A 58 -45.44 -13.38 -8.89
C GLU A 58 -45.48 -12.15 -9.82
N ALA A 59 -44.42 -11.35 -9.71
CA ALA A 59 -43.67 -10.93 -10.89
C ALA A 59 -42.19 -11.02 -10.54
N SER A 60 -41.46 -11.93 -11.20
CA SER A 60 -40.00 -11.96 -11.23
C SER A 60 -39.51 -10.65 -11.85
N ALA A 61 -39.36 -9.62 -11.00
CA ALA A 61 -38.70 -8.40 -11.36
C ALA A 61 -37.25 -8.77 -11.67
N GLN A 62 -36.93 -8.85 -12.96
CA GLN A 62 -35.55 -8.82 -13.43
C GLN A 62 -34.88 -7.65 -12.74
N LYS A 63 -33.94 -7.97 -11.85
CA LYS A 63 -33.14 -6.99 -11.14
C LYS A 63 -32.55 -6.07 -12.23
N PRO A 64 -32.82 -4.76 -12.21
CA PRO A 64 -32.29 -3.87 -13.24
C PRO A 64 -30.78 -4.06 -13.28
N ALA A 65 -30.24 -4.22 -14.49
CA ALA A 65 -28.81 -4.27 -14.71
C ALA A 65 -28.18 -3.12 -13.91
N PRO A 66 -27.11 -3.35 -13.13
CA PRO A 66 -26.55 -2.32 -12.27
C PRO A 66 -26.25 -1.11 -13.14
N GLU A 67 -26.93 0.00 -12.83
CA GLU A 67 -26.72 1.29 -13.47
C GLU A 67 -25.22 1.57 -13.43
N LEU A 68 -24.61 1.65 -14.62
CA LEU A 68 -23.17 1.82 -14.78
C LEU A 68 -22.81 3.17 -14.17
N GLN A 69 -22.29 3.16 -12.95
CA GLN A 69 -21.80 4.36 -12.29
C GLN A 69 -20.76 5.02 -13.21
N PRO A 70 -20.80 6.36 -13.37
CA PRO A 70 -19.86 7.04 -14.24
C PRO A 70 -18.42 6.82 -13.73
N PRO A 71 -17.41 6.78 -14.64
CA PRO A 71 -16.01 6.65 -14.25
C PRO A 71 -15.60 7.67 -13.18
N GLY A 72 -14.88 7.20 -12.17
CA GLY A 72 -14.46 8.00 -11.00
C GLY A 72 -15.59 8.43 -10.07
N SER A 73 -16.78 7.85 -10.17
CA SER A 73 -17.84 8.06 -9.18
C SER A 73 -17.62 7.14 -7.99
N HIS A 74 -17.49 7.69 -6.79
CA HIS A 74 -17.28 6.94 -5.56
C HIS A 74 -18.37 7.28 -4.54
N PRO A 75 -18.98 6.29 -3.85
CA PRO A 75 -19.99 6.53 -2.83
C PRO A 75 -19.39 7.01 -1.49
N PHE A 76 -18.11 7.38 -1.47
CA PHE A 76 -17.35 7.81 -0.31
C PHE A 76 -16.39 8.95 -0.68
N PRO A 77 -15.91 9.75 0.29
CA PRO A 77 -14.95 10.81 0.03
C PRO A 77 -13.63 10.26 -0.50
N VAL A 78 -13.10 10.88 -1.55
CA VAL A 78 -11.82 10.52 -2.17
C VAL A 78 -10.96 11.74 -2.43
N ASP A 79 -9.64 11.54 -2.45
CA ASP A 79 -8.66 12.50 -2.96
C ASP A 79 -8.19 12.01 -4.33
N ASP A 80 -8.44 12.79 -5.39
CA ASP A 80 -8.03 12.49 -6.77
C ASP A 80 -6.53 12.10 -6.88
N SER A 81 -5.68 12.64 -6.01
CA SER A 81 -4.24 12.37 -6.03
C SER A 81 -3.85 10.97 -5.55
N ASP A 82 -4.75 10.28 -4.83
CA ASP A 82 -4.56 8.89 -4.41
C ASP A 82 -5.01 7.87 -5.46
N HIS A 83 -5.75 8.30 -6.48
CA HIS A 83 -6.22 7.41 -7.53
C HIS A 83 -5.09 7.05 -8.49
N CYS A 84 -4.43 5.95 -8.19
CA CYS A 84 -3.34 5.39 -8.94
C CYS A 84 -3.48 3.87 -9.00
N GLU A 85 -3.66 3.34 -10.21
CA GLU A 85 -3.76 1.90 -10.39
C GLU A 85 -2.40 1.23 -10.13
N THR A 86 -2.40 0.20 -9.29
CA THR A 86 -1.21 -0.60 -9.01
C THR A 86 -0.73 -1.27 -10.30
N PRO A 87 0.56 -1.15 -10.67
CA PRO A 87 1.07 -1.75 -11.89
C PRO A 87 1.09 -3.27 -11.80
N LEU A 88 0.89 -3.95 -12.94
CA LEU A 88 0.92 -5.42 -13.02
C LEU A 88 2.21 -6.00 -12.43
N GLN A 89 3.34 -5.29 -12.60
CA GLN A 89 4.62 -5.74 -12.06
C GLN A 89 4.61 -5.88 -10.53
N ALA A 90 3.92 -4.99 -9.81
CA ALA A 90 3.85 -5.09 -8.35
C ALA A 90 3.12 -6.37 -7.92
N TYR A 91 2.05 -6.76 -8.62
CA TYR A 91 1.36 -8.03 -8.34
C TYR A 91 2.19 -9.26 -8.72
N LYS A 92 2.96 -9.18 -9.82
CA LYS A 92 3.90 -10.26 -10.23
C LYS A 92 5.00 -10.52 -9.19
N ASP A 93 5.37 -9.51 -8.42
CA ASP A 93 6.34 -9.65 -7.34
C ASP A 93 5.77 -10.42 -6.13
N LEU A 94 4.43 -10.48 -5.99
CA LEU A 94 3.76 -11.30 -4.97
C LEU A 94 3.50 -12.75 -5.41
N GLU A 95 3.67 -13.08 -6.69
CA GLU A 95 3.23 -14.37 -7.25
C GLU A 95 3.74 -15.57 -6.46
N ALA A 96 5.03 -15.61 -6.12
CA ALA A 96 5.63 -16.73 -5.40
C ALA A 96 5.03 -16.88 -3.99
N VAL A 97 4.67 -15.78 -3.34
CA VAL A 97 4.09 -15.79 -2.00
C VAL A 97 2.61 -16.16 -2.05
N LEU A 98 1.86 -15.65 -3.04
CA LEU A 98 0.46 -16.05 -3.26
C LEU A 98 0.35 -17.54 -3.61
N ASP A 99 1.26 -18.05 -4.45
CA ASP A 99 1.34 -19.48 -4.76
C ASP A 99 1.61 -20.32 -3.52
N ARG A 100 2.38 -19.81 -2.55
CA ARG A 100 2.62 -20.51 -1.28
C ARG A 100 1.35 -20.66 -0.46
N LEU A 101 0.45 -19.68 -0.50
CA LEU A 101 -0.83 -19.75 0.21
C LEU A 101 -1.73 -20.89 -0.28
N LEU A 102 -1.57 -21.32 -1.53
CA LEU A 102 -2.33 -22.42 -2.13
C LEU A 102 -2.00 -23.80 -1.56
N TRP A 103 -0.90 -23.90 -0.81
CA TRP A 103 -0.46 -25.14 -0.16
C TRP A 103 -0.85 -25.23 1.31
N ILE A 104 -1.45 -24.16 1.86
CA ILE A 104 -1.83 -24.12 3.26
C ILE A 104 -3.12 -24.90 3.43
N ASP A 105 -3.03 -25.89 4.31
CA ASP A 105 -4.14 -26.75 4.71
C ASP A 105 -5.33 -25.92 5.21
N ASP A 106 -6.55 -26.24 4.76
CA ASP A 106 -7.81 -25.69 5.27
C ASP A 106 -8.23 -26.26 6.63
N GLY A 107 -7.43 -27.16 7.18
CA GLY A 107 -7.73 -27.89 8.41
C GLY A 107 -8.59 -29.13 8.11
N SER A 108 -8.78 -29.48 6.83
CA SER A 108 -9.28 -30.79 6.46
C SER A 108 -8.12 -31.78 6.52
N ASN A 109 -8.30 -32.92 7.20
CA ASN A 109 -7.29 -33.98 7.35
C ASN A 109 -6.94 -34.71 6.02
N GLN A 110 -7.03 -34.02 4.88
CA GLN A 110 -6.68 -34.54 3.56
C GLN A 110 -5.20 -34.24 3.24
N ARG A 111 -4.60 -35.08 2.40
CA ARG A 111 -3.22 -34.86 1.91
C ARG A 111 -3.08 -33.45 1.34
N LYS A 112 -1.98 -32.76 1.68
CA LYS A 112 -1.60 -31.43 1.16
C LYS A 112 -1.71 -31.39 -0.38
N LYS A 113 -2.86 -30.94 -0.89
CA LYS A 113 -3.10 -30.74 -2.31
C LYS A 113 -3.02 -29.24 -2.58
N LYS A 114 -2.23 -28.86 -3.58
CA LYS A 114 -2.19 -27.48 -4.06
C LYS A 114 -3.56 -27.09 -4.61
N ARG A 115 -4.18 -26.05 -4.04
CA ARG A 115 -5.39 -25.43 -4.58
C ARG A 115 -5.06 -24.72 -5.91
N PRO A 116 -5.96 -24.70 -6.90
CA PRO A 116 -5.79 -23.85 -8.08
C PRO A 116 -5.80 -22.36 -7.68
N ARG A 117 -5.10 -21.51 -8.45
CA ARG A 117 -5.04 -20.06 -8.19
C ARG A 117 -6.41 -19.39 -8.16
N SER A 118 -7.37 -19.91 -8.93
CA SER A 118 -8.76 -19.44 -8.99
C SER A 118 -9.53 -19.62 -7.68
N GLU A 119 -9.10 -20.52 -6.79
CA GLU A 119 -9.75 -20.72 -5.50
C GLU A 119 -9.26 -19.77 -4.42
N LEU A 120 -8.10 -19.12 -4.59
CA LEU A 120 -7.57 -18.18 -3.59
C LEU A 120 -8.38 -16.88 -3.62
N THR A 121 -9.10 -16.60 -2.53
CA THR A 121 -9.93 -15.40 -2.42
C THR A 121 -9.07 -14.21 -2.00
N ILE A 122 -8.80 -13.30 -2.93
CA ILE A 122 -8.00 -12.09 -2.69
C ILE A 122 -8.92 -10.89 -2.46
N TYR A 123 -8.73 -10.17 -1.36
CA TYR A 123 -9.48 -8.95 -1.05
C TYR A 123 -8.60 -7.70 -1.18
N ASP A 124 -9.07 -6.74 -1.98
CA ASP A 124 -8.54 -5.37 -2.04
C ASP A 124 -9.65 -4.40 -1.60
N PRO A 125 -9.57 -3.84 -0.38
CA PRO A 125 -10.61 -2.96 0.15
C PRO A 125 -10.66 -1.58 -0.50
N TYR A 126 -9.56 -1.11 -1.08
CA TYR A 126 -9.49 0.23 -1.64
C TYR A 126 -9.81 0.18 -3.14
N TYR A 127 -10.84 0.92 -3.54
CA TYR A 127 -11.33 0.92 -4.92
C TYR A 127 -10.83 2.15 -5.68
N CYS A 128 -10.13 1.89 -6.80
CA CYS A 128 -9.76 2.90 -7.78
C CYS A 128 -10.67 2.76 -9.01
N ASP A 129 -10.28 2.00 -10.04
CA ASP A 129 -11.13 1.69 -11.21
C ASP A 129 -11.38 0.18 -11.35
N GLY A 130 -11.02 -0.62 -10.35
CA GLY A 130 -11.17 -2.07 -10.37
C GLY A 130 -10.10 -2.81 -11.17
N GLY A 131 -9.05 -2.13 -11.63
CA GLY A 131 -8.01 -2.72 -12.49
C GLY A 131 -7.21 -3.85 -11.82
N VAL A 132 -7.23 -3.93 -10.49
CA VAL A 132 -6.64 -5.04 -9.71
C VAL A 132 -7.20 -6.40 -10.14
N LYS A 133 -8.51 -6.50 -10.43
CA LYS A 133 -9.15 -7.76 -10.84
C LYS A 133 -8.56 -8.29 -12.14
N THR A 134 -8.50 -7.44 -13.17
CA THR A 134 -7.98 -7.83 -14.49
C THR A 134 -6.50 -8.23 -14.41
N LYS A 135 -5.70 -7.49 -13.63
CA LYS A 135 -4.26 -7.76 -13.48
C LYS A 135 -4.01 -9.08 -12.75
N LEU A 136 -4.70 -9.35 -11.63
CA LEU A 136 -4.58 -10.60 -10.89
C LEU A 136 -5.14 -11.80 -11.69
N ALA A 137 -6.26 -11.60 -12.39
CA ALA A 137 -6.85 -12.62 -13.28
C ALA A 137 -5.89 -13.03 -14.40
N SER A 138 -5.11 -12.09 -14.95
CA SER A 138 -4.08 -12.38 -15.96
C SER A 138 -2.96 -13.32 -15.46
N MET A 139 -2.84 -13.48 -14.14
CA MET A 139 -1.92 -14.41 -13.48
C MET A 139 -2.63 -15.67 -12.97
N GLY A 140 -3.92 -15.85 -13.26
CA GLY A 140 -4.74 -16.99 -12.84
C GLY A 140 -5.46 -16.83 -11.50
N PHE A 141 -5.30 -15.70 -10.80
CA PHE A 141 -6.04 -15.39 -9.58
C PHE A 141 -7.35 -14.68 -9.95
N THR A 142 -8.39 -15.46 -10.22
CA THR A 142 -9.67 -14.94 -10.72
C THR A 142 -10.68 -14.59 -9.63
N ASN A 143 -10.52 -15.13 -8.41
CA ASN A 143 -11.39 -14.84 -7.28
C ASN A 143 -10.91 -13.61 -6.49
N VAL A 144 -11.17 -12.42 -7.05
CA VAL A 144 -10.72 -11.14 -6.51
C VAL A 144 -11.92 -10.27 -6.11
N ILE A 145 -11.98 -9.91 -4.84
CA ILE A 145 -12.98 -9.01 -4.28
C ILE A 145 -12.39 -7.59 -4.25
N ASN A 146 -12.90 -6.74 -5.14
CA ASN A 146 -12.65 -5.30 -5.15
C ASN A 146 -13.95 -4.63 -5.61
N ARG A 147 -14.60 -3.89 -4.72
CA ARG A 147 -15.94 -3.32 -4.93
C ARG A 147 -15.86 -1.82 -4.65
N ASN A 148 -16.62 -1.02 -5.40
CA ASN A 148 -16.75 0.41 -5.15
C ASN A 148 -17.58 0.66 -3.88
N ARG A 149 -16.99 0.37 -2.72
CA ARG A 149 -17.59 0.46 -1.39
C ARG A 149 -16.62 1.16 -0.45
N ASP A 150 -17.18 1.81 0.56
CA ASP A 150 -16.39 2.44 1.61
C ASP A 150 -15.84 1.36 2.55
N PHE A 151 -14.53 1.12 2.49
CA PHE A 151 -13.86 0.15 3.36
C PHE A 151 -14.09 0.41 4.85
N TYR A 152 -14.10 1.67 5.27
CA TYR A 152 -14.24 1.99 6.69
C TYR A 152 -15.65 1.78 7.18
N ARG A 153 -16.64 2.10 6.33
CA ARG A 153 -18.02 1.74 6.60
C ARG A 153 -18.20 0.22 6.68
N ASP A 154 -17.55 -0.55 5.80
CA ASP A 154 -17.60 -2.01 5.82
C ASP A 154 -16.98 -2.58 7.11
N ILE A 155 -15.94 -1.95 7.68
CA ILE A 155 -15.41 -2.32 9.00
C ILE A 155 -16.45 -2.05 10.09
N GLU A 156 -17.01 -0.83 10.12
CA GLU A 156 -17.95 -0.38 11.16
C GLU A 156 -19.24 -1.20 11.17
N SER A 157 -19.73 -1.59 9.99
CA SER A 157 -20.95 -2.39 9.83
C SER A 157 -20.72 -3.90 9.88
N GLY A 158 -19.47 -4.35 10.01
CA GLY A 158 -19.13 -5.78 9.99
C GLY A 158 -19.40 -6.47 8.64
N GLU A 159 -19.40 -5.71 7.54
CA GLU A 159 -19.69 -6.19 6.19
C GLU A 159 -18.42 -6.54 5.39
N ILE A 160 -17.29 -6.70 6.07
CA ILE A 160 -16.06 -7.20 5.47
C ILE A 160 -16.32 -8.61 4.89
N PRO A 161 -16.05 -8.84 3.60
CA PRO A 161 -16.28 -10.14 2.98
C PRO A 161 -15.35 -11.21 3.59
N ASP A 162 -15.70 -12.49 3.45
CA ASP A 162 -14.72 -13.53 3.73
C ASP A 162 -13.68 -13.61 2.60
N TYR A 163 -12.42 -13.77 2.98
CA TYR A 163 -11.28 -13.79 2.07
C TYR A 163 -10.11 -14.60 2.63
N ASP A 164 -9.26 -15.16 1.78
CA ASP A 164 -8.06 -15.89 2.21
C ASP A 164 -6.92 -14.92 2.55
N VAL A 165 -6.73 -13.89 1.72
CA VAL A 165 -5.63 -12.93 1.80
C VAL A 165 -6.07 -11.53 1.41
N LEU A 166 -5.56 -10.52 2.11
CA LEU A 166 -5.70 -9.12 1.75
C LEU A 166 -4.49 -8.66 0.92
N VAL A 167 -4.71 -8.13 -0.28
CA VAL A 167 -3.66 -7.58 -1.14
C VAL A 167 -4.11 -6.19 -1.56
N THR A 168 -3.37 -5.15 -1.18
CA THR A 168 -3.84 -3.79 -1.45
C THR A 168 -2.71 -2.76 -1.59
N ASN A 169 -3.02 -1.69 -2.30
CA ASN A 169 -2.26 -0.45 -2.39
C ASN A 169 -3.15 0.67 -1.83
N PRO A 170 -3.10 0.96 -0.51
CA PRO A 170 -4.01 1.92 0.10
C PRO A 170 -3.69 3.33 -0.38
N PRO A 171 -4.65 4.27 -0.28
CA PRO A 171 -4.39 5.70 -0.43
C PRO A 171 -3.22 6.16 0.46
N TYR A 172 -2.41 7.09 -0.04
CA TYR A 172 -1.23 7.59 0.67
C TYR A 172 -1.49 8.93 1.37
N SER A 173 -2.63 9.57 1.11
CA SER A 173 -3.09 10.72 1.87
C SER A 173 -3.74 10.33 3.21
N GLY A 174 -4.11 11.35 3.99
CA GLY A 174 -4.90 11.19 5.22
C GLY A 174 -4.32 10.19 6.23
N MET A 175 -5.22 9.41 6.82
CA MET A 175 -4.93 8.40 7.85
C MET A 175 -4.98 6.96 7.30
N HIS A 176 -5.06 6.79 5.98
CA HIS A 176 -5.36 5.49 5.36
C HIS A 176 -4.30 4.42 5.67
N MET A 177 -3.02 4.80 5.66
CA MET A 177 -1.90 3.92 6.00
C MET A 177 -1.92 3.44 7.46
N GLU A 178 -2.32 4.30 8.40
CA GLU A 178 -2.44 3.93 9.82
C GLU A 178 -3.64 3.00 10.02
N ARG A 179 -4.81 3.37 9.48
CA ARG A 179 -6.05 2.59 9.63
C ARG A 179 -5.93 1.19 9.02
N ILE A 180 -5.27 1.02 7.87
CA ILE A 180 -5.09 -0.32 7.28
C ILE A 180 -4.14 -1.19 8.12
N LEU A 181 -3.11 -0.60 8.74
CA LEU A 181 -2.22 -1.33 9.63
C LEU A 181 -2.96 -1.78 10.89
N ASP A 182 -3.79 -0.91 11.48
CA ASP A 182 -4.64 -1.26 12.63
C ASP A 182 -5.66 -2.35 12.28
N PHE A 183 -6.28 -2.28 11.11
CA PHE A 183 -7.18 -3.32 10.62
C PHE A 183 -6.44 -4.66 10.47
N CYS A 184 -5.28 -4.67 9.80
CA CYS A 184 -4.47 -5.87 9.61
C CYS A 184 -4.02 -6.48 10.95
N ARG A 185 -3.65 -5.65 11.92
CA ARG A 185 -3.35 -6.09 13.29
C ARG A 185 -4.54 -6.85 13.90
N GLN A 186 -5.73 -6.25 13.88
CA GLN A 186 -6.94 -6.88 14.42
C GLN A 186 -7.32 -8.18 13.69
N GLN A 187 -7.08 -8.28 12.38
CA GLN A 187 -7.34 -9.51 11.60
C GLN A 187 -6.28 -10.60 11.80
N SER A 188 -5.08 -10.23 12.26
CA SER A 188 -3.97 -11.16 12.52
C SER A 188 -4.07 -11.84 13.89
N GLU A 189 -4.78 -11.21 14.83
CA GLU A 189 -5.04 -11.75 16.15
C GLU A 189 -5.99 -12.95 16.03
N CYS A 190 -5.65 -14.08 16.67
CA CYS A 190 -6.51 -15.26 16.69
C CYS A 190 -7.81 -14.91 17.41
N GLN A 191 -8.85 -14.56 16.67
CA GLN A 191 -10.19 -14.45 17.25
C GLN A 191 -10.63 -15.86 17.68
N PRO A 192 -11.26 -16.04 18.86
CA PRO A 192 -11.60 -17.36 19.41
C PRO A 192 -12.43 -18.23 18.46
N ASN A 193 -13.16 -17.61 17.52
CA ASN A 193 -14.01 -18.31 16.54
C ASN A 193 -13.41 -18.40 15.12
N LYS A 194 -12.22 -17.85 14.86
CA LYS A 194 -11.56 -17.91 13.55
C LYS A 194 -10.44 -18.96 13.58
N LYS A 195 -10.62 -20.03 12.79
CA LYS A 195 -9.66 -21.13 12.65
C LYS A 195 -8.29 -20.72 12.06
N LYS A 196 -8.20 -19.55 11.40
CA LYS A 196 -7.00 -19.12 10.67
C LYS A 196 -6.73 -17.63 10.81
N LYS A 197 -5.46 -17.29 11.01
CA LYS A 197 -4.96 -15.91 10.87
C LYS A 197 -5.02 -15.47 9.42
N LYS A 198 -5.44 -14.23 9.16
CA LYS A 198 -5.49 -13.69 7.80
C LYS A 198 -4.10 -13.22 7.36
N CYS A 199 -3.73 -13.55 6.12
CA CYS A 199 -2.51 -13.03 5.50
C CYS A 199 -2.79 -11.66 4.88
N PHE A 200 -1.78 -10.78 4.81
CA PHE A 200 -1.90 -9.48 4.14
C PHE A 200 -0.61 -9.01 3.50
N PHE A 201 -0.75 -8.38 2.35
CA PHE A 201 0.31 -7.79 1.53
C PHE A 201 -0.07 -6.36 1.20
N LEU A 202 0.65 -5.41 1.82
CA LEU A 202 0.35 -3.99 1.73
C LEU A 202 1.45 -3.29 0.92
N LEU A 203 1.08 -2.64 -0.18
CA LEU A 203 2.00 -1.85 -0.98
C LEU A 203 2.08 -0.44 -0.42
N LEU A 204 3.04 -0.20 0.48
CA LEU A 204 3.13 1.05 1.22
C LEU A 204 4.37 1.86 0.82
N PRO A 205 4.35 3.19 1.03
CA PRO A 205 5.52 4.02 0.86
C PRO A 205 6.69 3.55 1.73
N HIS A 206 7.90 3.78 1.25
CA HIS A 206 9.11 3.37 1.92
C HIS A 206 9.39 4.05 3.27
N PHE A 207 8.62 5.06 3.66
CA PHE A 207 8.80 5.74 4.94
C PHE A 207 7.92 5.14 6.03
N VAL A 208 6.95 4.28 5.69
CA VAL A 208 5.93 3.83 6.66
C VAL A 208 6.57 3.09 7.82
N TYR A 209 7.55 2.22 7.57
CA TYR A 209 8.26 1.49 8.64
C TYR A 209 8.99 2.40 9.65
N THR A 210 9.23 3.68 9.31
CA THR A 210 9.88 4.66 10.21
C THR A 210 8.88 5.48 11.01
N LYS A 211 7.58 5.17 10.97
CA LYS A 211 6.54 5.94 11.64
C LYS A 211 6.11 5.30 12.96
N ASP A 212 5.71 6.13 13.91
CA ASP A 212 5.29 5.67 15.23
C ASP A 212 4.03 4.78 15.15
N TYR A 213 3.10 5.08 14.23
CA TYR A 213 1.91 4.25 14.02
C TYR A 213 2.26 2.86 13.48
N TYR A 214 3.31 2.75 12.68
CA TYR A 214 3.80 1.45 12.24
C TYR A 214 4.33 0.65 13.43
N GLN A 215 5.14 1.27 14.29
CA GLN A 215 5.63 0.63 15.52
C GLN A 215 4.47 0.18 16.41
N ARG A 216 3.47 1.03 16.64
CA ARG A 216 2.26 0.67 17.39
C ARG A 216 1.54 -0.54 16.82
N ALA A 217 1.45 -0.65 15.49
CA ALA A 217 0.84 -1.80 14.84
C ALA A 217 1.63 -3.10 15.08
N LEU A 218 2.93 -3.02 15.41
CA LEU A 218 3.76 -4.18 15.77
C LEU A 218 3.75 -4.51 17.28
N SER A 219 3.47 -3.53 18.14
CA SER A 219 3.75 -3.63 19.59
C SER A 219 2.76 -4.47 20.41
N SER A 220 1.69 -5.01 19.82
CA SER A 220 0.79 -5.91 20.56
C SER A 220 1.37 -7.34 20.59
N ASN A 221 2.00 -7.69 21.72
CA ASN A 221 2.35 -9.03 22.23
C ASN A 221 3.72 -9.65 21.93
N LEU A 222 4.73 -8.91 21.47
CA LEU A 222 6.03 -9.51 21.11
C LEU A 222 7.17 -8.86 21.89
N ILE A 223 7.47 -9.47 23.04
CA ILE A 223 8.69 -9.40 23.88
C ILE A 223 9.55 -8.14 23.63
N GLU A 224 9.59 -7.23 24.61
CA GLU A 224 10.39 -5.99 24.65
C GLU A 224 11.90 -6.13 24.31
N ASN A 225 12.41 -7.36 24.19
CA ASN A 225 13.82 -7.67 23.95
C ASN A 225 14.14 -8.32 22.57
N SER A 226 13.16 -8.43 21.67
CA SER A 226 13.39 -9.01 20.33
C SER A 226 13.76 -7.94 19.30
N LYS A 227 14.98 -8.00 18.73
CA LYS A 227 15.41 -7.20 17.57
C LYS A 227 14.76 -7.64 16.24
N THR A 228 13.90 -8.64 16.26
CA THR A 228 13.24 -9.13 15.04
C THR A 228 11.92 -8.40 14.87
N ASN A 229 11.59 -7.96 13.65
CA ASN A 229 10.25 -7.54 13.27
C ASN A 229 9.43 -8.81 13.06
N PRO A 230 8.62 -9.23 14.03
CA PRO A 230 8.01 -10.55 13.96
C PRO A 230 6.73 -10.55 13.13
N PHE A 231 6.23 -9.35 12.80
CA PHE A 231 4.91 -9.16 12.24
C PHE A 231 4.94 -8.93 10.73
N PHE A 232 5.99 -8.27 10.21
CA PHE A 232 6.18 -8.06 8.78
C PHE A 232 7.58 -8.45 8.31
N TYR A 233 7.65 -9.04 7.12
CA TYR A 233 8.83 -8.98 6.25
C TYR A 233 8.54 -8.07 5.05
N PHE A 234 9.57 -7.73 4.28
CA PHE A 234 9.45 -6.84 3.13
C PHE A 234 9.88 -7.54 1.84
N LEU A 235 9.15 -7.26 0.76
CA LEU A 235 9.56 -7.60 -0.60
C LEU A 235 9.86 -6.32 -1.37
N VAL A 236 11.15 -6.04 -1.53
CA VAL A 236 11.65 -4.78 -2.08
C VAL A 236 12.07 -4.98 -3.54
N PRO A 237 11.43 -4.30 -4.50
CA PRO A 237 11.79 -4.44 -5.90
C PRO A 237 13.15 -3.77 -6.17
N GLU A 238 13.86 -4.23 -7.18
CA GLU A 238 15.08 -3.59 -7.67
C GLU A 238 14.78 -2.25 -8.37
N ILE A 239 13.62 -2.17 -9.04
CA ILE A 239 13.16 -0.99 -9.77
C ILE A 239 11.88 -0.44 -9.11
N ARG A 240 11.78 0.89 -9.00
CA ARG A 240 10.59 1.55 -8.44
C ARG A 240 9.36 1.26 -9.31
N TYR A 241 8.23 1.02 -8.66
CA TYR A 241 6.96 0.91 -9.35
C TYR A 241 6.55 2.24 -9.99
N ALA A 242 6.07 2.15 -11.23
CA ALA A 242 5.49 3.25 -11.97
C ALA A 242 3.96 3.17 -11.85
N TYR A 243 3.36 4.19 -11.26
CA TYR A 243 1.91 4.29 -11.10
C TYR A 243 1.34 5.18 -12.18
N ILE A 244 0.15 4.80 -12.64
CA ILE A 244 -0.58 5.51 -13.67
C ILE A 244 -1.93 5.89 -13.08
N PRO A 245 -2.27 7.19 -13.01
CA PRO A 245 -3.59 7.62 -12.60
C PRO A 245 -4.63 7.25 -13.67
N PRO A 246 -5.88 6.94 -13.30
CA PRO A 246 -6.97 6.79 -14.26
C PRO A 246 -7.16 8.02 -15.16
N ALA A 247 -7.73 7.80 -16.35
CA ALA A 247 -7.97 8.87 -17.32
C ALA A 247 -8.83 10.00 -16.74
N TRP A 248 -9.88 9.65 -15.98
CA TRP A 248 -10.81 10.61 -15.39
C TRP A 248 -10.15 11.53 -14.35
N VAL A 249 -9.05 11.12 -13.72
CA VAL A 249 -8.29 11.99 -12.79
C VAL A 249 -7.64 13.15 -13.56
N ALA A 250 -7.14 12.89 -14.77
CA ALA A 250 -6.54 13.94 -15.60
C ALA A 250 -7.58 14.98 -16.03
N GLU A 251 -8.82 14.55 -16.26
CA GLU A 251 -9.96 15.39 -16.66
C GLU A 251 -10.46 16.29 -15.52
N ARG A 252 -10.52 15.77 -14.28
CA ARG A 252 -11.03 16.52 -13.12
C ARG A 252 -10.00 17.44 -12.48
N SER A 253 -8.78 16.94 -12.26
CA SER A 253 -7.78 17.66 -11.46
C SER A 253 -6.95 18.65 -12.28
N GLY A 254 -7.30 18.88 -13.56
CA GLY A 254 -6.53 19.70 -14.47
C GLY A 254 -5.10 19.19 -14.61
N ALA A 255 -4.93 17.93 -15.05
CA ALA A 255 -3.68 17.18 -15.10
C ALA A 255 -2.88 17.20 -13.77
N SER A 256 -2.63 16.03 -13.18
CA SER A 256 -1.79 15.96 -11.98
C SER A 256 -0.50 16.77 -12.16
N LYS A 257 -0.02 17.51 -11.14
CA LYS A 257 1.20 18.33 -11.25
C LYS A 257 2.42 17.53 -11.74
N ALA A 258 2.40 16.21 -11.64
CA ALA A 258 3.38 15.29 -12.20
C ALA A 258 3.20 15.10 -13.73
N LEU A 259 1.97 14.87 -14.21
CA LEU A 259 1.61 14.84 -15.64
C LEU A 259 1.92 16.18 -16.34
N VAL A 260 1.60 17.31 -15.68
CA VAL A 260 1.87 18.67 -16.19
C VAL A 260 3.37 18.94 -16.39
N LYS A 261 4.25 18.28 -15.62
CA LYS A 261 5.71 18.40 -15.75
C LYS A 261 6.33 17.39 -16.73
N GLY A 262 5.53 16.75 -17.58
CA GLY A 262 6.00 15.78 -18.56
C GLY A 262 6.53 14.49 -17.94
N LYS A 263 6.16 14.18 -16.69
CA LYS A 263 6.46 12.88 -16.08
C LYS A 263 5.26 11.95 -16.28
N GLU A 264 5.51 10.84 -16.95
CA GLU A 264 4.50 9.80 -17.24
C GLU A 264 4.07 8.98 -16.01
N THR A 265 4.68 9.19 -14.83
CA THR A 265 4.47 8.36 -13.64
C THR A 265 4.37 9.17 -12.35
N THR A 266 3.49 8.73 -11.44
CA THR A 266 2.97 9.57 -10.36
C THR A 266 3.40 9.24 -8.94
N ALA A 267 4.17 8.18 -8.64
CA ALA A 267 4.54 7.94 -7.24
C ALA A 267 5.63 8.92 -6.75
N PRO A 268 5.34 9.80 -5.77
CA PRO A 268 6.35 10.69 -5.20
C PRO A 268 7.42 9.94 -4.39
N PHE A 269 7.13 8.70 -3.98
CA PHE A 269 8.00 7.89 -3.12
C PHE A 269 8.21 6.48 -3.72
N PRO A 270 9.37 5.84 -3.46
CA PRO A 270 9.46 4.39 -3.58
C PRO A 270 8.42 3.72 -2.68
N SER A 271 7.84 2.63 -3.16
CA SER A 271 7.00 1.74 -2.37
C SER A 271 7.43 0.29 -2.59
N PHE A 272 7.08 -0.56 -1.64
CA PHE A 272 7.37 -1.99 -1.64
C PHE A 272 6.35 -2.70 -0.75
N TRP A 273 6.32 -4.03 -0.84
CA TRP A 273 5.35 -4.83 -0.10
C TRP A 273 5.77 -5.01 1.34
N TYR A 274 4.84 -4.73 2.25
CA TYR A 274 4.87 -5.08 3.66
C TYR A 274 4.02 -6.35 3.80
N CYS A 275 4.65 -7.45 4.17
CA CYS A 275 4.08 -8.77 4.05
C CYS A 275 3.90 -9.45 5.40
N HIS A 276 2.69 -9.91 5.68
CA HIS A 276 2.34 -10.79 6.79
C HIS A 276 1.70 -12.05 6.23
N GLY A 277 2.18 -13.20 6.66
CA GLY A 277 1.75 -14.46 6.10
C GLY A 277 2.14 -15.64 6.98
N PRO A 278 2.15 -16.86 6.45
CA PRO A 278 2.20 -18.13 7.20
C PRO A 278 3.44 -18.37 8.08
N SER A 279 4.32 -17.38 8.23
CA SER A 279 5.58 -17.44 8.97
C SER A 279 5.66 -16.48 10.17
N THR A 280 4.63 -15.68 10.46
CA THR A 280 4.69 -14.61 11.48
C THR A 280 4.16 -15.00 12.85
N SER A 281 3.75 -16.26 13.08
CA SER A 281 3.37 -16.70 14.43
C SER A 281 4.59 -17.07 15.25
N ILE A 282 4.95 -16.20 16.20
CA ILE A 282 5.99 -16.41 17.22
C ILE A 282 5.72 -17.60 18.16
N GLN A 283 4.53 -18.20 18.14
CA GLN A 283 4.13 -19.13 19.20
C GLN A 283 4.53 -20.60 19.04
N GLN A 284 5.35 -20.99 18.07
CA GLN A 284 5.88 -22.37 18.03
C GLN A 284 7.36 -22.38 17.61
N GLN A 285 8.24 -22.43 18.61
CA GLN A 285 9.70 -22.51 18.47
C GLN A 285 10.18 -23.69 17.59
N GLN A 286 9.33 -24.67 17.30
CA GLN A 286 9.64 -25.81 16.43
C GLN A 286 9.24 -25.61 14.95
N ILE A 287 8.43 -24.60 14.60
CA ILE A 287 7.99 -24.34 13.21
C ILE A 287 8.91 -23.36 12.46
N HIS A 288 9.75 -22.59 13.17
CA HIS A 288 10.66 -21.61 12.54
C HIS A 288 11.63 -22.21 11.51
N HIS A 289 12.00 -23.49 11.63
CA HIS A 289 12.88 -24.13 10.66
C HIS A 289 12.22 -24.38 9.30
N HIS A 290 10.92 -24.69 9.27
CA HIS A 290 10.24 -24.99 8.00
C HIS A 290 9.85 -23.73 7.23
N ASP A 291 9.57 -22.63 7.94
CA ASP A 291 9.08 -21.42 7.28
C ASP A 291 10.18 -20.48 6.77
N GLU A 292 11.28 -20.33 7.52
CA GLU A 292 12.47 -19.69 6.95
C GLU A 292 13.04 -20.52 5.80
N ALA A 293 12.91 -21.85 5.84
CA ALA A 293 13.38 -22.71 4.76
C ALA A 293 12.66 -22.41 3.45
N TRP A 294 11.32 -22.21 3.44
CA TRP A 294 10.63 -21.91 2.17
C TRP A 294 10.96 -20.51 1.64
N LEU A 295 11.12 -19.50 2.52
CA LEU A 295 11.57 -18.18 2.10
C LEU A 295 13.00 -18.26 1.55
N ARG A 296 13.91 -19.00 2.19
CA ARG A 296 15.27 -19.23 1.68
C ARG A 296 15.30 -20.07 0.41
N GLU A 297 14.38 -21.01 0.26
CA GLU A 297 14.21 -21.82 -0.97
C GLU A 297 13.70 -20.95 -2.12
N THR A 298 12.70 -20.10 -1.84
CA THR A 298 12.06 -19.22 -2.84
C THR A 298 12.97 -18.06 -3.24
N PHE A 299 13.63 -17.44 -2.25
CA PHE A 299 14.44 -16.24 -2.42
C PHE A 299 15.94 -16.52 -2.51
N GLY A 300 16.35 -17.78 -2.36
CA GLY A 300 17.74 -18.21 -2.34
C GLY A 300 18.54 -17.69 -1.13
N PRO A 301 19.80 -18.14 -0.97
CA PRO A 301 20.68 -17.68 0.10
C PRO A 301 21.04 -16.20 0.01
N SER A 302 20.91 -15.60 -1.18
CA SER A 302 21.13 -14.15 -1.38
C SER A 302 19.94 -13.29 -0.94
N GLY A 303 18.80 -13.90 -0.61
CA GLY A 303 17.54 -13.18 -0.35
C GLY A 303 17.04 -12.43 -1.59
N SER A 304 17.46 -12.82 -2.79
CA SER A 304 17.03 -12.19 -4.04
C SER A 304 16.60 -13.23 -5.07
N PHE A 305 15.44 -13.02 -5.67
CA PHE A 305 14.96 -13.84 -6.78
C PHE A 305 14.43 -12.99 -7.92
N ARG A 306 14.20 -13.62 -9.07
CA ARG A 306 13.54 -12.99 -10.22
C ARG A 306 12.15 -13.60 -10.35
N SER A 307 11.12 -12.76 -10.34
CA SER A 307 9.75 -13.22 -10.63
C SER A 307 9.74 -13.89 -12.00
N LYS A 308 9.04 -15.02 -12.14
CA LYS A 308 8.91 -15.75 -13.42
C LYS A 308 8.41 -14.84 -14.53
N HIS A 309 7.58 -13.86 -14.17
CA HIS A 309 6.90 -12.98 -15.11
C HIS A 309 7.45 -11.54 -15.09
N GLY A 310 8.52 -11.27 -14.34
CA GLY A 310 9.03 -9.92 -14.07
C GLY A 310 10.46 -9.66 -14.57
N PRO A 311 10.76 -8.46 -15.08
CA PRO A 311 12.12 -8.08 -15.45
C PRO A 311 12.98 -7.70 -14.24
N SER A 312 12.35 -7.35 -13.11
CA SER A 312 13.01 -6.87 -11.89
C SER A 312 13.38 -8.03 -10.96
N ARG A 313 14.55 -7.95 -10.31
CA ARG A 313 14.81 -8.76 -9.13
C ARG A 313 13.98 -8.23 -7.95
N LEU A 314 13.54 -9.14 -7.08
CA LEU A 314 12.90 -8.84 -5.81
C LEU A 314 13.85 -9.23 -4.70
N ARG A 315 14.01 -8.37 -3.69
CA ARG A 315 14.80 -8.64 -2.50
C ARG A 315 13.88 -8.87 -1.31
N TYR A 316 14.10 -9.98 -0.62
CA TYR A 316 13.54 -10.25 0.68
C TYR A 316 14.34 -9.52 1.76
N ALA A 317 13.65 -8.74 2.59
CA ALA A 317 14.23 -8.09 3.76
C ALA A 317 13.42 -8.51 4.99
N ARG A 318 14.08 -9.13 5.97
CA ARG A 318 13.41 -9.65 7.18
C ARG A 318 13.13 -8.51 8.15
N VAL A 319 14.05 -7.57 8.25
CA VAL A 319 13.93 -6.38 9.11
C VAL A 319 14.22 -5.11 8.31
N ALA A 320 13.92 -3.94 8.90
CA ALA A 320 14.10 -2.65 8.24
C ALA A 320 15.59 -2.37 7.91
N GLU A 321 16.51 -2.97 8.67
CA GLU A 321 17.95 -2.91 8.46
C GLU A 321 18.35 -3.50 7.09
N ASP A 322 17.67 -4.57 6.66
CA ASP A 322 17.94 -5.33 5.42
C ASP A 322 17.45 -4.61 4.16
N ILE A 323 16.60 -3.59 4.31
CA ILE A 323 16.04 -2.83 3.19
C ILE A 323 17.20 -2.18 2.40
N PRO A 324 17.26 -2.35 1.06
CA PRO A 324 18.25 -1.69 0.23
C PRO A 324 18.29 -0.17 0.45
N ARG A 325 19.50 0.39 0.50
CA ARG A 325 19.73 1.82 0.79
C ARG A 325 18.88 2.78 -0.04
N ASP A 326 18.69 2.47 -1.33
CA ASP A 326 17.93 3.32 -2.26
C ASP A 326 16.42 3.27 -2.02
N PHE A 327 15.96 2.26 -1.30
CA PHE A 327 14.59 2.09 -0.84
C PHE A 327 14.39 2.46 0.62
N LYS A 328 15.43 2.68 1.43
CA LYS A 328 15.23 3.16 2.82
C LYS A 328 14.49 4.51 2.85
N GLY A 329 13.60 4.67 3.82
CA GLY A 329 12.85 5.91 4.06
C GLY A 329 13.76 7.11 4.30
N GLU A 330 13.30 8.33 4.02
CA GLU A 330 14.12 9.55 4.22
C GLU A 330 14.54 9.75 5.69
N PHE A 331 13.70 9.34 6.62
CA PHE A 331 13.90 9.48 8.06
C PHE A 331 14.52 8.24 8.72
N ASP A 332 14.93 7.25 7.94
CA ASP A 332 15.61 6.07 8.48
C ASP A 332 16.98 6.45 9.06
N ALA A 333 17.19 6.18 10.35
CA ALA A 333 18.42 6.52 11.06
C ALA A 333 19.67 5.81 10.50
N THR A 334 19.50 4.63 9.91
CA THR A 334 20.57 3.84 9.27
C THR A 334 20.90 4.34 7.86
N LYS A 335 20.04 5.18 7.26
CA LYS A 335 20.27 5.78 5.94
C LYS A 335 21.30 6.90 6.04
N LYS A 336 22.57 6.51 6.12
CA LYS A 336 23.70 7.46 6.06
C LYS A 336 23.63 8.23 4.74
N ARG A 337 23.61 9.56 4.81
CA ARG A 337 23.75 10.41 3.62
C ARG A 337 25.09 10.10 2.95
N PRO A 338 25.15 9.87 1.62
CA PRO A 338 26.43 9.74 0.94
C PRO A 338 27.29 10.99 1.22
N ASN A 339 28.60 10.78 1.41
CA ASN A 339 29.51 11.89 1.65
C ASN A 339 29.45 12.89 0.48
N PRO A 340 29.82 14.18 0.68
CA PRO A 340 29.67 15.20 -0.35
C PRO A 340 30.31 14.85 -1.69
N ARG A 341 31.46 14.16 -1.67
CA ARG A 341 32.19 13.70 -2.87
C ARG A 341 31.40 12.62 -3.63
N ALA A 342 30.82 11.64 -2.94
CA ALA A 342 29.98 10.61 -3.54
C ALA A 342 28.72 11.21 -4.19
N ARG A 343 28.08 12.20 -3.54
CA ARG A 343 26.94 12.92 -4.14
C ARG A 343 27.33 13.72 -5.38
N LYS A 344 28.52 14.32 -5.41
CA LYS A 344 29.05 15.03 -6.59
C LYS A 344 29.26 14.04 -7.75
N ARG A 345 29.88 12.88 -7.47
CA ARG A 345 30.07 11.81 -8.46
C ARG A 345 28.74 11.25 -8.99
N GLN A 346 27.76 10.98 -8.11
CA GLN A 346 26.44 10.50 -8.52
C GLN A 346 25.71 11.51 -9.41
N ARG A 347 25.74 12.80 -9.08
CA ARG A 347 25.17 13.86 -9.93
C ARG A 347 25.85 13.96 -11.28
N GLN A 348 27.18 13.83 -11.34
CA GLN A 348 27.91 13.79 -12.62
C GLN A 348 27.52 12.59 -13.47
N LYS A 349 27.40 11.40 -12.87
CA LYS A 349 26.93 10.20 -13.59
C LYS A 349 25.52 10.35 -14.11
N GLN A 350 24.59 10.87 -13.30
CA GLN A 350 23.21 11.15 -13.73
C GLN A 350 23.16 12.17 -14.86
N TYR A 351 23.98 13.22 -14.79
CA TYR A 351 24.08 14.23 -15.85
C TYR A 351 24.62 13.63 -17.16
N GLN A 352 25.65 12.79 -17.09
CA GLN A 352 26.20 12.09 -18.25
C GLN A 352 25.17 11.13 -18.87
N GLN A 353 24.47 10.35 -18.04
CA GLN A 353 23.40 9.45 -18.49
C GLN A 353 22.26 10.22 -19.18
N ALA A 354 21.80 11.32 -18.58
CA ALA A 354 20.76 12.16 -19.16
C ALA A 354 21.18 12.76 -20.51
N ARG A 355 22.47 13.11 -20.65
CA ARG A 355 23.02 13.67 -21.90
C ARG A 355 23.27 12.62 -22.98
N SER A 356 23.47 11.36 -22.61
CA SER A 356 23.61 10.24 -23.55
C SER A 356 22.27 9.71 -24.09
N LEU A 357 21.14 10.10 -23.49
CA LEU A 357 19.83 9.73 -24.02
C LEU A 357 19.53 10.59 -25.27
N PRO A 358 19.13 9.96 -26.39
CA PRO A 358 18.82 10.71 -27.61
C PRO A 358 17.67 11.67 -27.35
N SER A 359 17.85 12.92 -27.78
CA SER A 359 16.81 13.95 -27.68
C SER A 359 15.51 13.46 -28.34
N PRO A 360 14.33 13.70 -27.73
CA PRO A 360 13.03 13.37 -28.33
C PRO A 360 12.88 13.93 -29.76
N ALA A 361 13.52 15.07 -30.06
CA ALA A 361 13.53 15.66 -31.40
C ALA A 361 14.23 14.80 -32.46
N ALA A 362 15.22 13.99 -32.08
CA ALA A 362 15.95 13.12 -33.00
C ALA A 362 15.14 11.87 -33.40
N LYS A 363 14.20 11.41 -32.56
CA LYS A 363 13.31 10.28 -32.87
C LYS A 363 12.20 10.64 -33.87
N ALA A 364 11.82 11.92 -33.96
CA ALA A 364 10.80 12.36 -34.91
C ALA A 364 11.30 12.39 -36.38
N GLN A 365 12.63 12.44 -36.61
CA GLN A 365 13.21 12.52 -37.96
C GLN A 365 13.51 11.16 -38.61
N GLN A 366 13.33 10.04 -37.89
CA GLN A 366 13.60 8.69 -38.39
C GLN A 366 12.34 7.89 -38.76
N GLN A 367 11.21 8.54 -39.03
CA GLN A 367 10.08 7.84 -39.66
C GLN A 367 10.36 7.62 -41.16
N PRO A 368 10.30 6.38 -41.66
CA PRO A 368 10.58 6.09 -43.06
C PRO A 368 9.50 6.73 -43.96
N LYS A 369 9.94 7.59 -44.89
CA LYS A 369 9.07 8.17 -45.92
C LYS A 369 8.37 7.04 -46.69
N LYS A 370 7.06 6.88 -46.48
CA LYS A 370 6.23 5.95 -47.26
C LYS A 370 6.35 6.28 -48.75
N LYS A 371 6.94 5.36 -49.53
CA LYS A 371 6.98 5.44 -51.00
C LYS A 371 5.54 5.45 -51.52
N LYS A 372 5.11 6.56 -52.13
CA LYS A 372 3.87 6.63 -52.91
C LYS A 372 3.99 5.67 -54.09
N LYS A 373 3.18 4.59 -54.09
CA LYS A 373 2.94 3.78 -55.28
C LYS A 373 2.24 4.66 -56.33
N ARG A 374 2.91 4.92 -57.45
CA ARG A 374 2.26 5.42 -58.67
C ARG A 374 1.37 4.31 -59.22
N ARG A 375 0.07 4.57 -59.32
CA ARG A 375 -0.84 3.78 -60.17
C ARG A 375 -0.56 4.20 -61.61
N TYR A 376 -0.23 3.23 -62.46
CA TYR A 376 -0.48 3.27 -63.89
C TYR A 376 -1.70 2.40 -64.16
#